data_AF-A0A970SZ84-F1
#
_entry.id   AF-A0A970SZ84-F1
#
_cell.length_a   1.000
_cell.length_b   1.000
_cell.length_c   1.000
_cell.angle_alpha   90.00
_cell.angle_beta   90.00
_cell.angle_gamma   90.00
#
_symmetry.space_group_name_H-M   'P 1'
#
loop_
_entity.id
_entity.type
_entity.pdbx_description
1 polymer ?
#
loop_
_entity_poly.entity_id
_entity_poly.type
_entity_poly.pdbx_seq_one_letter_code
_entity_poly.pdbx_strand_id
1 'polypeptide(L)'
;MRRISVWMLIALVAPAALAQGGPEVEATPTGWDVRWDGAPVLSYTSSEAFPKPWIDPLLTPAGHNVVRTSPPDHVHHRGLMFSWGYMRIAGEPEGYALMFWGEEGDPHGLGRIIPDPDQPAEATADADGVTIAGHYLWLRNSDDLLVLRERRVIRVHRPVGGRANLLTWTTEQTPEVDIVITPTPGAPVSYYGLGIRCADGMDRGLFVNSNGARRVEGCNGDRAEWCAYQGTTGPLRGFALFDHPDNPRYPTGWFAMNDFGYETASLPAFADYPLAAGETLRLTYGAVAFDGSASAPFLDECYEQWLAANPAESPRASRPEVVDRSTRCGDRIVFDAPLGGGAMKPGYHPVASPGGRVVSDPTTEQRHHHGLWFTWGNIRLGEESVDFWAETGAPEVLGRITTETLERAEDADGATYTSRHLWQRASGGPAIIEEERTIRVHTAVEDATLITFTTRQRALQDLVLSAESHEAVSFYGLCLQMPPDMRNGLVENANGSQGRRGVEGEPARWCAYSTDVRPARTVALFDHPSNPRHPGTYFTLPTGFLSTGLVTTEDYPMAAGETLTLTYGILVTDEPNAASVERHYQEWLALP
;
A
#
# COMPACT_ATOMS: atom_id res chain seq x y z
N MET A 1 22.22 -2.33 87.16
CA MET A 1 22.58 -2.34 85.72
C MET A 1 21.65 -3.31 85.00
N ARG A 2 20.65 -2.82 84.27
CA ARG A 2 19.76 -3.62 83.42
C ARG A 2 19.80 -3.02 82.02
N ARG A 3 20.26 -3.82 81.04
CA ARG A 3 20.35 -3.46 79.62
C ARG A 3 18.94 -3.43 79.03
N ILE A 4 18.59 -2.33 78.37
CA ILE A 4 17.38 -2.20 77.55
C ILE A 4 17.79 -2.58 76.12
N SER A 5 17.20 -3.65 75.59
CA SER A 5 17.35 -4.03 74.18
C SER A 5 16.19 -3.44 73.39
N VAL A 6 16.51 -2.53 72.47
CA VAL A 6 15.58 -1.97 71.48
C VAL A 6 15.50 -2.95 70.30
N TRP A 7 14.31 -3.46 70.00
CA TRP A 7 14.04 -4.22 68.78
C TRP A 7 13.50 -3.26 67.71
N MET A 8 14.25 -3.10 66.62
CA MET A 8 13.79 -2.44 65.39
C MET A 8 12.78 -3.36 64.68
N LEU A 9 11.53 -2.91 64.56
CA LEU A 9 10.57 -3.50 63.63
C LEU A 9 10.95 -3.06 62.21
N ILE A 10 11.41 -4.01 61.38
CA ILE A 10 11.49 -3.83 59.93
C ILE A 10 10.10 -4.10 59.37
N ALA A 11 9.42 -3.08 58.88
CA ALA A 11 8.20 -3.24 58.10
C ALA A 11 8.57 -3.88 56.75
N LEU A 12 8.19 -5.15 56.55
CA LEU A 12 8.16 -5.74 55.22
C LEU A 12 7.07 -5.02 54.42
N VAL A 13 7.49 -4.14 53.51
CA VAL A 13 6.64 -3.67 52.42
C VAL A 13 6.43 -4.86 51.49
N ALA A 14 5.21 -5.41 51.48
CA ALA A 14 4.81 -6.37 50.46
C ALA A 14 4.96 -5.70 49.08
N PRO A 15 5.51 -6.39 48.06
CA PRO A 15 5.48 -5.85 46.72
C PRO A 15 4.01 -5.62 46.34
N ALA A 16 3.67 -4.38 46.04
CA ALA A 16 2.42 -4.06 45.38
C ALA A 16 2.31 -5.00 44.18
N ALA A 17 1.21 -5.77 44.12
CA ALA A 17 0.87 -6.49 42.92
C ALA A 17 0.94 -5.48 41.76
N LEU A 18 1.75 -5.79 40.73
CA LEU A 18 1.68 -5.08 39.46
C LEU A 18 0.21 -5.13 39.05
N ALA A 19 -0.48 -3.99 39.08
CA ALA A 19 -1.80 -3.89 38.52
C ALA A 19 -1.68 -4.36 37.07
N GLN A 20 -2.42 -5.40 36.71
CA GLN A 20 -2.65 -5.73 35.31
C GLN A 20 -3.33 -4.48 34.74
N GLY A 21 -2.65 -3.78 33.83
CA GLY A 21 -3.18 -2.56 33.25
C GLY A 21 -4.50 -2.82 32.51
N GLY A 22 -5.22 -1.75 32.21
CA GLY A 22 -6.42 -1.80 31.39
C GLY A 22 -6.58 -0.49 30.61
N PRO A 23 -7.76 -0.25 30.02
CA PRO A 23 -8.06 1.02 29.37
C PRO A 23 -8.12 2.18 30.37
N GLU A 24 -7.53 3.30 30.00
CA GLU A 24 -7.47 4.53 30.78
C GLU A 24 -7.82 5.73 29.90
N VAL A 25 -8.52 6.70 30.47
CA VAL A 25 -8.84 7.96 29.79
C VAL A 25 -8.63 9.14 30.73
N GLU A 26 -7.99 10.18 30.21
CA GLU A 26 -7.64 11.40 30.95
C GLU A 26 -8.10 12.62 30.16
N ALA A 27 -8.76 13.57 30.82
CA ALA A 27 -9.15 14.83 30.19
C ALA A 27 -7.92 15.72 29.99
N THR A 28 -7.83 16.36 28.84
CA THR A 28 -6.84 17.39 28.51
C THR A 28 -7.54 18.76 28.38
N PRO A 29 -6.81 19.88 28.28
CA PRO A 29 -7.44 21.19 28.09
C PRO A 29 -8.33 21.29 26.83
N THR A 30 -8.11 20.42 25.85
CA THR A 30 -8.80 20.47 24.56
C THR A 30 -9.44 19.14 24.17
N GLY A 31 -9.56 18.15 25.07
CA GLY A 31 -10.17 16.85 24.77
C GLY A 31 -9.73 15.73 25.72
N TRP A 32 -9.27 14.60 25.19
CA TRP A 32 -8.93 13.41 25.99
C TRP A 32 -7.73 12.63 25.45
N ASP A 33 -6.90 12.14 26.35
CA ASP A 33 -5.85 11.16 26.09
C ASP A 33 -6.33 9.76 26.49
N VAL A 34 -6.08 8.77 25.63
CA VAL A 34 -6.42 7.37 25.89
C VAL A 34 -5.15 6.55 25.98
N ARG A 35 -5.08 5.70 27.02
CA ARG A 35 -4.00 4.73 27.22
C ARG A 35 -4.57 3.32 27.37
N TRP A 36 -3.75 2.33 27.05
CA TRP A 36 -4.01 0.93 27.31
C TRP A 36 -2.80 0.31 27.98
N ASP A 37 -2.96 -0.26 29.17
CA ASP A 37 -1.86 -0.80 29.97
C ASP A 37 -0.73 0.21 30.21
N GLY A 38 -1.09 1.48 30.39
CA GLY A 38 -0.16 2.60 30.53
C GLY A 38 0.50 3.08 29.23
N ALA A 39 0.34 2.35 28.11
CA ALA A 39 0.84 2.76 26.80
C ALA A 39 -0.14 3.74 26.12
N PRO A 40 0.33 4.84 25.53
CA PRO A 40 -0.54 5.77 24.82
C PRO A 40 -1.13 5.14 23.56
N VAL A 41 -2.43 5.36 23.33
CA VAL A 41 -3.15 4.89 22.14
C VAL A 41 -3.48 6.06 21.22
N LEU A 42 -4.15 7.08 21.76
CA LEU A 42 -4.53 8.26 20.98
C LEU A 42 -4.72 9.50 21.86
N SER A 43 -4.69 10.67 21.21
CA SER A 43 -5.21 11.93 21.77
C SER A 43 -6.30 12.48 20.87
N TYR A 44 -7.50 12.67 21.44
CA TYR A 44 -8.63 13.28 20.75
C TYR A 44 -8.74 14.77 21.11
N THR A 45 -8.66 15.64 20.11
CA THR A 45 -8.82 17.09 20.25
C THR A 45 -10.20 17.51 19.78
N SER A 46 -10.94 18.19 20.64
CA SER A 46 -12.31 18.65 20.48
C SER A 46 -12.50 19.98 21.22
N SER A 47 -12.27 21.11 20.53
CA SER A 47 -12.33 22.45 21.11
C SER A 47 -12.84 23.47 20.08
N GLU A 48 -13.56 24.50 20.55
CA GLU A 48 -13.98 25.64 19.73
C GLU A 48 -12.82 26.48 19.18
N ALA A 49 -11.60 26.30 19.72
CA ALA A 49 -10.40 26.98 19.24
C ALA A 49 -9.96 26.51 17.84
N PHE A 50 -10.54 25.43 17.34
CA PHE A 50 -10.19 24.82 16.07
C PHE A 50 -11.43 24.63 15.18
N PRO A 51 -11.26 24.58 13.85
CA PRO A 51 -12.39 24.50 12.92
C PRO A 51 -13.07 23.13 12.91
N LYS A 52 -12.41 22.07 13.39
CA LYS A 52 -13.01 20.74 13.57
C LYS A 52 -12.24 19.88 14.58
N PRO A 53 -12.84 18.83 15.16
CA PRO A 53 -12.14 17.85 16.00
C PRO A 53 -11.34 16.82 15.20
N TRP A 54 -10.29 16.25 15.81
CA TRP A 54 -9.44 15.21 15.20
C TRP A 54 -8.75 14.33 16.24
N ILE A 55 -8.17 13.22 15.79
CA ILE A 55 -7.25 12.38 16.55
C ILE A 55 -5.82 12.58 16.03
N ASP A 56 -4.90 13.01 16.89
CA ASP A 56 -3.44 13.02 16.68
C ASP A 56 -2.74 13.20 18.05
N PRO A 57 -1.85 12.28 18.47
CA PRO A 57 -1.44 11.07 17.76
C PRO A 57 -2.52 9.99 17.70
N LEU A 58 -2.32 9.06 16.76
CA LEU A 58 -2.90 7.72 16.75
C LEU A 58 -1.74 6.74 16.66
N LEU A 59 -1.52 5.97 17.72
CA LEU A 59 -0.33 5.15 17.90
C LEU A 59 -0.61 3.67 17.62
N THR A 60 0.37 2.98 17.06
CA THR A 60 0.43 1.52 17.06
C THR A 60 0.79 0.98 18.47
N PRO A 61 0.60 -0.32 18.77
CA PRO A 61 1.06 -0.90 20.03
C PRO A 61 2.55 -0.73 20.31
N ALA A 62 3.41 -0.69 19.29
CA ALA A 62 4.84 -0.37 19.45
C ALA A 62 5.12 1.13 19.69
N GLY A 63 4.09 1.97 19.77
CA GLY A 63 4.20 3.40 20.06
C GLY A 63 4.54 4.26 18.84
N HIS A 64 4.30 3.76 17.62
CA HIS A 64 4.56 4.54 16.41
C HIS A 64 3.33 5.35 15.99
N ASN A 65 3.48 6.65 15.77
CA ASN A 65 2.40 7.47 15.24
C ASN A 65 2.16 7.18 13.76
N VAL A 66 0.89 7.01 13.38
CA VAL A 66 0.48 6.74 12.00
C VAL A 66 -0.19 7.94 11.34
N VAL A 67 -0.47 9.02 12.10
CA VAL A 67 -1.16 10.22 11.59
C VAL A 67 -0.34 11.50 11.74
N ARG A 68 -0.74 12.55 11.03
CA ARG A 68 -0.19 13.90 11.18
C ARG A 68 -1.26 14.98 11.01
N THR A 69 -1.18 16.02 11.83
CA THR A 69 -2.06 17.19 11.77
C THR A 69 -1.44 18.41 11.11
N SER A 70 -2.26 19.09 10.29
CA SER A 70 -2.06 20.42 9.71
C SER A 70 -0.66 20.66 9.13
N PRO A 71 -0.17 19.82 8.21
CA PRO A 71 1.10 20.09 7.54
C PRO A 71 1.04 21.42 6.76
N PRO A 72 2.16 22.17 6.61
CA PRO A 72 2.15 23.52 6.04
C PRO A 72 1.58 23.63 4.61
N ASP A 73 1.66 22.56 3.83
CA ASP A 73 1.16 22.46 2.46
C ASP A 73 -0.33 22.10 2.39
N HIS A 74 -0.90 21.51 3.45
CA HIS A 74 -2.29 21.06 3.54
C HIS A 74 -2.85 21.28 4.96
N VAL A 75 -3.01 22.55 5.37
CA VAL A 75 -3.39 22.94 6.74
C VAL A 75 -4.71 22.32 7.23
N HIS A 76 -5.59 21.99 6.30
CA HIS A 76 -6.89 21.38 6.58
C HIS A 76 -6.83 19.86 6.85
N HIS A 77 -5.69 19.19 6.63
CA HIS A 77 -5.56 17.76 6.94
C HIS A 77 -5.24 17.55 8.43
N ARG A 78 -6.23 17.12 9.23
CA ARG A 78 -6.04 16.92 10.68
C ARG A 78 -6.10 15.44 11.07
N GLY A 79 -4.94 14.79 11.15
CA GLY A 79 -4.81 13.45 11.71
C GLY A 79 -5.82 12.44 11.16
N LEU A 80 -6.58 11.80 12.04
CA LEU A 80 -7.85 11.13 11.72
C LEU A 80 -9.02 12.06 12.08
N MET A 81 -9.86 12.41 11.11
CA MET A 81 -10.97 13.36 11.29
C MET A 81 -12.19 13.01 10.46
N PHE A 82 -13.36 13.52 10.86
CA PHE A 82 -14.59 13.45 10.09
C PHE A 82 -15.04 14.86 9.68
N SER A 83 -15.27 15.07 8.38
CA SER A 83 -15.85 16.31 7.88
C SER A 83 -16.45 16.13 6.48
N TRP A 84 -17.46 16.94 6.15
CA TRP A 84 -17.95 17.06 4.78
C TRP A 84 -17.19 18.15 4.01
N GLY A 85 -16.92 17.89 2.73
CA GLY A 85 -16.48 18.93 1.80
C GLY A 85 -17.68 19.72 1.34
N TYR A 86 -18.08 19.59 0.08
CA TYR A 86 -19.12 20.42 -0.51
C TYR A 86 -20.52 19.97 -0.11
N MET A 87 -21.31 20.93 0.39
CA MET A 87 -22.69 20.74 0.79
C MET A 87 -23.56 21.84 0.21
N ARG A 88 -24.62 21.47 -0.52
CA ARG A 88 -25.67 22.41 -0.92
C ARG A 88 -26.67 22.53 0.21
N ILE A 89 -27.12 23.76 0.47
CA ILE A 89 -28.06 24.08 1.54
C ILE A 89 -29.33 24.66 0.91
N ALA A 90 -30.49 24.18 1.33
CA ALA A 90 -31.76 24.72 0.84
C ALA A 90 -31.91 26.20 1.19
N GLY A 91 -32.39 26.98 0.23
CA GLY A 91 -32.53 28.44 0.35
C GLY A 91 -31.32 29.23 -0.14
N GLU A 92 -30.18 28.59 -0.40
CA GLU A 92 -29.01 29.25 -0.98
C GLU A 92 -29.06 29.29 -2.53
N PRO A 93 -28.39 30.25 -3.18
CA PRO A 93 -28.37 30.38 -4.64
C PRO A 93 -27.82 29.15 -5.36
N GLU A 94 -28.24 28.95 -6.61
CA GLU A 94 -27.66 27.90 -7.47
C GLU A 94 -26.15 28.10 -7.64
N GLY A 95 -25.38 27.03 -7.51
CA GLY A 95 -23.91 27.05 -7.55
C GLY A 95 -23.23 27.34 -6.20
N TYR A 96 -23.98 27.68 -5.15
CA TYR A 96 -23.45 27.78 -3.80
C TYR A 96 -23.16 26.38 -3.21
N ALA A 97 -22.05 26.27 -2.48
CA ALA A 97 -21.74 25.13 -1.63
C ALA A 97 -21.00 25.60 -0.37
N LEU A 98 -21.43 25.08 0.78
CA LEU A 98 -20.75 25.24 2.06
C LEU A 98 -19.73 24.11 2.23
N MET A 99 -18.52 24.45 2.68
CA MET A 99 -17.45 23.49 2.94
C MET A 99 -17.06 23.44 4.41
N PHE A 100 -17.18 22.26 5.03
CA PHE A 100 -16.64 22.03 6.39
C PHE A 100 -15.22 21.46 6.36
N TRP A 101 -14.77 20.94 5.21
CA TRP A 101 -13.46 20.29 5.03
C TRP A 101 -12.29 21.29 5.00
N GLY A 102 -12.35 22.31 4.16
CA GLY A 102 -11.32 23.34 4.09
C GLY A 102 -11.39 24.34 5.23
N GLU A 103 -10.32 25.11 5.38
CA GLU A 103 -10.13 26.04 6.51
C GLU A 103 -9.71 27.45 6.04
N GLU A 104 -9.52 27.64 4.75
CA GLU A 104 -9.05 28.88 4.14
C GLU A 104 -9.98 29.27 2.99
N GLY A 105 -10.32 30.56 2.89
CA GLY A 105 -11.21 31.08 1.87
C GLY A 105 -12.30 32.00 2.41
N ASP A 106 -13.37 32.16 1.62
CA ASP A 106 -14.51 33.01 1.96
C ASP A 106 -15.31 32.41 3.13
N PRO A 107 -15.49 33.15 4.25
CA PRO A 107 -16.29 32.67 5.39
C PRO A 107 -17.75 32.36 5.05
N HIS A 108 -18.32 32.89 3.96
CA HIS A 108 -19.65 32.50 3.49
C HIS A 108 -19.69 31.09 2.89
N GLY A 109 -18.55 30.60 2.39
CA GLY A 109 -18.39 29.26 1.83
C GLY A 109 -17.75 28.25 2.78
N LEU A 110 -17.44 28.65 4.02
CA LEU A 110 -16.77 27.80 5.01
C LEU A 110 -17.61 27.57 6.26
N GLY A 111 -17.54 26.36 6.79
CA GLY A 111 -18.13 25.98 8.06
C GLY A 111 -17.11 25.50 9.06
N ARG A 112 -17.55 25.34 10.32
CA ARG A 112 -16.79 24.80 11.44
C ARG A 112 -17.63 23.83 12.25
N ILE A 113 -16.95 22.88 12.89
CA ILE A 113 -17.53 21.84 13.74
C ILE A 113 -17.03 22.08 15.17
N ILE A 114 -17.90 22.59 16.03
CA ILE A 114 -17.53 22.94 17.42
C ILE A 114 -18.27 22.04 18.42
N PRO A 115 -17.71 21.76 19.60
CA PRO A 115 -18.44 21.10 20.68
C PRO A 115 -19.70 21.89 21.04
N ASP A 116 -20.81 21.19 21.29
CA ASP A 116 -22.05 21.80 21.77
C ASP A 116 -21.86 22.24 23.24
N PRO A 117 -21.89 23.55 23.56
CA PRO A 117 -21.68 24.03 24.92
C PRO A 117 -22.78 23.58 25.89
N ASP A 118 -23.96 23.23 25.38
CA ASP A 118 -25.09 22.78 26.19
C ASP A 118 -25.04 21.26 26.47
N GLN A 119 -24.19 20.52 25.75
CA GLN A 119 -24.04 19.07 25.84
C GLN A 119 -22.56 18.69 25.84
N PRO A 120 -21.85 18.89 26.98
CA PRO A 120 -20.43 18.60 27.06
C PRO A 120 -20.15 17.13 26.81
N ALA A 121 -19.01 16.86 26.16
CA ALA A 121 -18.59 15.51 25.90
C ALA A 121 -18.10 14.80 27.17
N GLU A 122 -18.31 13.50 27.22
CA GLU A 122 -18.00 12.62 28.34
C GLU A 122 -17.07 11.50 27.88
N ALA A 123 -16.19 11.05 28.78
CA ALA A 123 -15.32 9.91 28.55
C ALA A 123 -15.44 8.90 29.70
N THR A 124 -15.56 7.62 29.36
CA THR A 124 -15.70 6.52 30.31
C THR A 124 -14.77 5.37 29.92
N ALA A 125 -14.29 4.62 30.90
CA ALA A 125 -13.51 3.41 30.71
C ALA A 125 -14.19 2.23 31.40
N ASP A 126 -14.23 1.08 30.74
CA ASP A 126 -14.74 -0.19 31.25
C ASP A 126 -13.74 -1.33 30.98
N ALA A 127 -14.06 -2.58 31.28
CA ALA A 127 -13.14 -3.70 31.07
C ALA A 127 -12.80 -3.97 29.59
N ASP A 128 -13.62 -3.45 28.68
CA ASP A 128 -13.58 -3.72 27.24
C ASP A 128 -12.98 -2.54 26.43
N GLY A 129 -12.77 -1.37 27.06
CA GLY A 129 -12.11 -0.22 26.44
C GLY A 129 -12.51 1.16 26.97
N VAL A 130 -12.24 2.20 26.16
CA VAL A 130 -12.61 3.60 26.43
C VAL A 130 -13.68 4.10 25.46
N THR A 131 -14.68 4.82 25.95
CA THR A 131 -15.70 5.50 25.13
C THR A 131 -15.66 7.00 25.37
N ILE A 132 -15.50 7.79 24.31
CA ILE A 132 -15.66 9.25 24.30
C ILE A 132 -16.92 9.58 23.51
N ALA A 133 -17.90 10.20 24.14
CA ALA A 133 -19.16 10.61 23.50
C ALA A 133 -19.30 12.13 23.56
N GLY A 134 -19.51 12.78 22.43
CA GLY A 134 -19.64 14.24 22.33
C GLY A 134 -20.77 14.68 21.40
N HIS A 135 -21.20 15.91 21.59
CA HIS A 135 -22.21 16.58 20.77
C HIS A 135 -21.56 17.78 20.08
N TYR A 136 -21.91 18.01 18.82
CA TYR A 136 -21.26 18.99 17.96
C TYR A 136 -22.27 19.80 17.16
N LEU A 137 -21.95 21.08 16.97
CA LEU A 137 -22.67 22.01 16.14
C LEU A 137 -21.87 22.27 14.86
N TRP A 138 -22.51 22.11 13.71
CA TRP A 138 -21.94 22.41 12.40
C TRP A 138 -22.48 23.77 11.95
N LEU A 139 -21.62 24.79 12.04
CA LEU A 139 -21.98 26.20 11.86
C LEU A 139 -21.30 26.78 10.62
N ARG A 140 -22.00 27.63 9.86
CA ARG A 140 -21.37 28.48 8.83
C ARG A 140 -20.57 29.62 9.49
N ASN A 141 -19.41 29.96 8.94
CA ASN A 141 -18.50 30.94 9.55
C ASN A 141 -18.96 32.39 9.41
N SER A 142 -19.73 32.73 8.38
CA SER A 142 -20.14 34.12 8.13
C SER A 142 -21.18 34.67 9.10
N ASP A 143 -22.08 33.81 9.59
CA ASP A 143 -23.31 34.24 10.27
C ASP A 143 -23.84 33.22 11.30
N ASP A 144 -23.06 32.19 11.60
CA ASP A 144 -23.40 31.14 12.57
C ASP A 144 -24.70 30.39 12.26
N LEU A 145 -25.06 30.29 10.97
CA LEU A 145 -26.13 29.39 10.55
C LEU A 145 -25.82 27.97 11.01
N LEU A 146 -26.68 27.42 11.88
CA LEU A 146 -26.65 26.01 12.27
C LEU A 146 -27.19 25.14 11.15
N VAL A 147 -26.30 24.35 10.56
CA VAL A 147 -26.60 23.49 9.42
C VAL A 147 -27.02 22.11 9.88
N LEU A 148 -26.25 21.51 10.79
CA LEU A 148 -26.61 20.23 11.40
C LEU A 148 -26.07 20.08 12.82
N ARG A 149 -26.72 19.21 13.60
CA ARG A 149 -26.25 18.72 14.89
C ARG A 149 -25.68 17.33 14.73
N GLU A 150 -24.61 17.04 15.45
CA GLU A 150 -23.96 15.73 15.44
C GLU A 150 -23.85 15.18 16.86
N ARG A 151 -24.21 13.91 17.06
CA ARG A 151 -23.71 13.11 18.18
C ARG A 151 -22.61 12.20 17.65
N ARG A 152 -21.44 12.24 18.29
CA ARG A 152 -20.27 11.46 17.90
C ARG A 152 -19.82 10.58 19.06
N VAL A 153 -19.53 9.32 18.76
CA VAL A 153 -19.00 8.36 19.74
C VAL A 153 -17.74 7.72 19.17
N ILE A 154 -16.63 7.87 19.91
CA ILE A 154 -15.35 7.22 19.62
C ILE A 154 -15.13 6.16 20.69
N ARG A 155 -15.05 4.90 20.27
CA ARG A 155 -14.82 3.75 21.14
C ARG A 155 -13.44 3.18 20.83
N VAL A 156 -12.51 3.22 21.78
CA VAL A 156 -11.25 2.47 21.71
C VAL A 156 -11.49 1.09 22.30
N HIS A 157 -11.16 0.06 21.54
CA HIS A 157 -11.34 -1.35 21.92
C HIS A 157 -10.05 -1.95 22.42
N ARG A 158 -10.15 -3.17 22.98
CA ARG A 158 -9.00 -4.01 23.29
C ARG A 158 -8.07 -4.17 22.06
N PRO A 159 -6.76 -3.93 22.20
CA PRO A 159 -5.80 -4.14 21.12
C PRO A 159 -5.87 -5.55 20.54
N VAL A 160 -5.76 -5.65 19.21
CA VAL A 160 -5.85 -6.90 18.46
C VAL A 160 -4.46 -7.54 18.35
N GLY A 161 -4.31 -8.75 18.90
CA GLY A 161 -3.10 -9.56 18.76
C GLY A 161 -1.79 -8.91 19.24
N GLY A 162 -1.87 -7.86 20.08
CA GLY A 162 -0.72 -7.03 20.46
C GLY A 162 -0.08 -6.25 19.29
N ARG A 163 -0.74 -6.21 18.13
CA ARG A 163 -0.23 -5.63 16.88
C ARG A 163 -1.09 -4.48 16.34
N ALA A 164 -2.32 -4.32 16.82
CA ALA A 164 -3.21 -3.27 16.35
C ALA A 164 -3.96 -2.59 17.51
N ASN A 165 -4.00 -1.25 17.50
CA ASN A 165 -4.95 -0.47 18.26
C ASN A 165 -6.19 -0.25 17.39
N LEU A 166 -7.37 -0.63 17.90
CA LEU A 166 -8.64 -0.63 17.18
C LEU A 166 -9.61 0.39 17.80
N LEU A 167 -10.28 1.18 16.97
CA LEU A 167 -11.33 2.10 17.40
C LEU A 167 -12.57 2.03 16.49
N THR A 168 -13.75 2.32 17.04
CA THR A 168 -14.97 2.65 16.29
C THR A 168 -15.20 4.16 16.35
N TRP A 169 -15.53 4.75 15.21
CA TRP A 169 -16.07 6.09 15.08
C TRP A 169 -17.54 6.00 14.64
N THR A 170 -18.46 6.44 15.48
CA THR A 170 -19.88 6.59 15.12
C THR A 170 -20.22 8.08 15.06
N THR A 171 -20.89 8.52 14.00
CA THR A 171 -21.46 9.85 13.87
C THR A 171 -22.94 9.77 13.50
N GLU A 172 -23.78 10.48 14.25
CA GLU A 172 -25.23 10.61 14.04
C GLU A 172 -25.52 12.08 13.77
N GLN A 173 -25.88 12.40 12.53
CA GLN A 173 -26.01 13.77 12.06
C GLN A 173 -27.46 14.07 11.69
N THR A 174 -28.01 15.13 12.26
CA THR A 174 -29.39 15.57 12.01
C THR A 174 -29.35 17.02 11.55
N PRO A 175 -29.71 17.31 10.29
CA PRO A 175 -29.64 18.66 9.76
C PRO A 175 -30.83 19.48 10.20
N GLU A 176 -30.60 20.77 10.44
CA GLU A 176 -31.64 21.74 10.80
C GLU A 176 -32.31 22.35 9.55
N VAL A 177 -31.69 22.14 8.39
CA VAL A 177 -32.13 22.60 7.06
C VAL A 177 -31.95 21.47 6.05
N ASP A 178 -32.71 21.44 4.97
CA ASP A 178 -32.49 20.45 3.91
C ASP A 178 -31.10 20.65 3.30
N ILE A 179 -30.33 19.58 3.20
CA ILE A 179 -28.97 19.60 2.65
C ILE A 179 -28.76 18.52 1.59
N VAL A 180 -27.78 18.74 0.73
CA VAL A 180 -27.24 17.72 -0.17
C VAL A 180 -25.73 17.70 -0.02
N ILE A 181 -25.20 16.60 0.50
CA ILE A 181 -23.76 16.34 0.51
C ILE A 181 -23.37 15.93 -0.90
N THR A 182 -22.55 16.72 -1.59
CA THR A 182 -22.19 16.45 -2.98
C THR A 182 -20.83 15.75 -3.06
N PRO A 183 -20.46 15.13 -4.19
CA PRO A 183 -19.09 14.73 -4.46
C PRO A 183 -18.18 15.95 -4.66
N THR A 184 -16.86 15.74 -4.60
CA THR A 184 -15.88 16.77 -4.90
C THR A 184 -16.02 17.18 -6.38
N PRO A 185 -16.28 18.47 -6.69
CA PRO A 185 -16.37 18.94 -8.07
C PRO A 185 -15.08 18.67 -8.85
N GLY A 186 -15.21 18.04 -10.02
CA GLY A 186 -14.09 17.77 -10.92
C GLY A 186 -13.17 16.60 -10.53
N ALA A 187 -13.42 15.93 -9.41
CA ALA A 187 -12.70 14.72 -9.04
C ALA A 187 -13.50 13.45 -9.39
N PRO A 188 -12.84 12.35 -9.78
CA PRO A 188 -13.52 11.08 -10.08
C PRO A 188 -14.07 10.40 -8.81
N VAL A 189 -13.50 10.70 -7.65
CA VAL A 189 -13.87 10.17 -6.33
C VAL A 189 -13.78 11.31 -5.32
N SER A 190 -14.81 11.46 -4.48
CA SER A 190 -14.80 12.48 -3.42
C SER A 190 -13.87 12.11 -2.26
N TYR A 191 -13.11 13.09 -1.76
CA TYR A 191 -12.04 12.90 -0.78
C TYR A 191 -12.40 13.23 0.68
N TYR A 192 -13.68 13.37 1.02
CA TYR A 192 -14.14 13.75 2.37
C TYR A 192 -15.17 12.78 2.95
N GLY A 193 -15.30 12.80 4.28
CA GLY A 193 -15.90 11.75 5.09
C GLY A 193 -15.03 11.50 6.32
N LEU A 194 -14.86 10.23 6.71
CA LEU A 194 -13.83 9.85 7.70
C LEU A 194 -12.48 9.73 6.97
N GLY A 195 -11.62 10.73 7.12
CA GLY A 195 -10.34 10.84 6.44
C GLY A 195 -9.16 10.72 7.40
N ILE A 196 -8.06 10.14 6.91
CA ILE A 196 -6.83 9.95 7.68
C ILE A 196 -5.61 10.37 6.86
N ARG A 197 -4.79 11.24 7.45
CA ARG A 197 -3.55 11.77 6.89
C ARG A 197 -2.36 11.05 7.54
N CYS A 198 -1.51 10.39 6.74
CA CYS A 198 -0.41 9.62 7.29
C CYS A 198 0.64 10.49 8.00
N ALA A 199 1.35 9.89 8.95
CA ALA A 199 2.50 10.52 9.62
C ALA A 199 3.64 10.84 8.65
N ASP A 200 4.51 11.76 9.06
CA ASP A 200 5.75 12.05 8.32
C ASP A 200 6.63 10.79 8.23
N GLY A 201 7.31 10.61 7.09
CA GLY A 201 8.06 9.40 6.77
C GLY A 201 7.22 8.18 6.38
N MET A 202 5.90 8.32 6.24
CA MET A 202 5.03 7.25 5.74
C MET A 202 4.52 7.51 4.31
N ASP A 203 4.89 8.62 3.67
CA ASP A 203 4.47 8.94 2.29
C ASP A 203 4.94 7.87 1.29
N ARG A 204 4.28 7.79 0.13
CA ARG A 204 4.53 6.76 -0.91
C ARG A 204 4.43 5.34 -0.36
N GLY A 205 3.47 5.14 0.54
CA GLY A 205 3.09 3.85 1.09
C GLY A 205 2.30 2.99 0.10
N LEU A 206 1.87 1.84 0.59
CA LEU A 206 1.11 0.85 -0.18
C LEU A 206 -0.33 0.79 0.32
N PHE A 207 -1.25 0.82 -0.62
CA PHE A 207 -2.66 0.54 -0.37
C PHE A 207 -2.98 -0.94 -0.61
N VAL A 208 -3.87 -1.48 0.22
CA VAL A 208 -4.55 -2.75 0.02
C VAL A 208 -5.96 -2.64 0.56
N ASN A 209 -6.93 -3.31 -0.06
CA ASN A 209 -8.30 -3.34 0.43
C ASN A 209 -8.87 -4.77 0.51
N SER A 210 -10.07 -4.91 1.07
CA SER A 210 -10.74 -6.20 1.27
C SER A 210 -11.06 -6.97 -0.01
N ASN A 211 -11.06 -6.31 -1.17
CA ASN A 211 -11.28 -6.95 -2.46
C ASN A 211 -9.99 -7.56 -3.03
N GLY A 212 -8.87 -7.44 -2.29
CA GLY A 212 -7.54 -7.77 -2.78
C GLY A 212 -6.97 -6.74 -3.75
N ALA A 213 -7.66 -5.60 -3.95
CA ALA A 213 -7.13 -4.50 -4.73
C ALA A 213 -5.96 -3.87 -3.98
N ARG A 214 -5.01 -3.33 -4.73
CA ARG A 214 -3.77 -2.77 -4.22
C ARG A 214 -3.43 -1.50 -4.96
N ARG A 215 -2.59 -0.68 -4.33
CA ARG A 215 -2.17 0.64 -4.84
C ARG A 215 -3.33 1.61 -4.99
N VAL A 216 -2.99 2.85 -5.34
CA VAL A 216 -3.98 3.91 -5.57
C VAL A 216 -4.90 3.54 -6.74
N GLU A 217 -4.37 2.98 -7.83
CA GLU A 217 -5.15 2.66 -9.03
C GLU A 217 -6.21 1.58 -8.78
N GLY A 218 -5.92 0.64 -7.88
CA GLY A 218 -6.86 -0.43 -7.51
C GLY A 218 -7.79 -0.05 -6.37
N CYS A 219 -7.35 0.78 -5.42
CA CYS A 219 -8.14 1.11 -4.22
C CYS A 219 -8.94 2.41 -4.36
N ASN A 220 -8.48 3.39 -5.14
CA ASN A 220 -9.18 4.66 -5.31
C ASN A 220 -10.47 4.48 -6.12
N GLY A 221 -11.60 4.72 -5.47
CA GLY A 221 -12.94 4.50 -6.00
C GLY A 221 -13.43 3.06 -5.89
N ASP A 222 -12.65 2.14 -5.32
CA ASP A 222 -13.15 0.80 -5.08
C ASP A 222 -14.14 0.80 -3.92
N ARG A 223 -15.11 -0.12 -3.97
CA ARG A 223 -16.08 -0.35 -2.90
C ARG A 223 -15.67 -1.61 -2.15
N ALA A 224 -14.95 -1.40 -1.07
CA ALA A 224 -14.36 -2.44 -0.23
C ALA A 224 -14.82 -2.25 1.22
N GLU A 225 -14.83 -3.32 2.00
CA GLU A 225 -15.28 -3.30 3.40
C GLU A 225 -14.25 -2.66 4.31
N TRP A 226 -12.99 -2.74 3.91
CA TRP A 226 -11.89 -2.00 4.50
C TRP A 226 -10.88 -1.62 3.45
N CYS A 227 -10.21 -0.50 3.66
CA CYS A 227 -9.04 -0.06 2.92
C CYS A 227 -7.93 0.23 3.94
N ALA A 228 -6.69 -0.12 3.60
CA ALA A 228 -5.54 0.03 4.46
C ALA A 228 -4.38 0.66 3.71
N TYR A 229 -3.59 1.42 4.47
CA TYR A 229 -2.38 2.07 4.03
C TYR A 229 -1.21 1.66 4.92
N GLN A 230 -0.07 1.38 4.31
CA GLN A 230 1.16 1.04 5.03
C GLN A 230 2.35 1.83 4.52
N GLY A 231 3.14 2.38 5.43
CA GLY A 231 4.42 2.99 5.09
C GLY A 231 5.41 1.98 4.51
N THR A 232 6.31 2.46 3.64
CA THR A 232 7.37 1.67 3.00
C THR A 232 8.77 1.99 3.54
N THR A 233 8.89 3.00 4.40
CA THR A 233 10.15 3.43 5.01
C THR A 233 10.02 3.47 6.53
N GLY A 234 11.14 3.27 7.23
CA GLY A 234 11.17 3.18 8.70
C GLY A 234 10.57 1.88 9.25
N PRO A 235 10.17 1.86 10.53
CA PRO A 235 9.45 0.72 11.10
C PRO A 235 8.17 0.44 10.32
N LEU A 236 7.95 -0.82 9.95
CA LEU A 236 6.78 -1.22 9.19
C LEU A 236 5.52 -0.99 10.03
N ARG A 237 4.66 -0.08 9.57
CA ARG A 237 3.43 0.30 10.25
C ARG A 237 2.42 0.86 9.27
N GLY A 238 1.16 0.89 9.69
CA GLY A 238 0.09 1.43 8.86
C GLY A 238 -1.19 1.67 9.62
N PHE A 239 -2.21 2.05 8.87
CA PHE A 239 -3.57 2.18 9.35
C PHE A 239 -4.55 1.55 8.37
N ALA A 240 -5.77 1.30 8.84
CA ALA A 240 -6.88 0.89 8.00
C ALA A 240 -8.17 1.55 8.48
N LEU A 241 -9.06 1.85 7.54
CA LEU A 241 -10.42 2.26 7.80
C LEU A 241 -11.40 1.16 7.39
N PHE A 242 -12.42 0.94 8.21
CA PHE A 242 -13.44 -0.10 8.04
C PHE A 242 -14.81 0.54 7.84
N ASP A 243 -15.58 0.03 6.89
CA ASP A 243 -16.97 0.41 6.66
C ASP A 243 -17.93 -0.57 7.35
N HIS A 244 -18.99 -0.04 7.95
CA HIS A 244 -19.99 -0.86 8.62
C HIS A 244 -21.10 -1.31 7.65
N PRO A 245 -21.56 -2.57 7.68
CA PRO A 245 -22.61 -3.06 6.77
C PRO A 245 -23.94 -2.28 6.80
N ASP A 246 -24.27 -1.64 7.92
CA ASP A 246 -25.46 -0.79 8.05
C ASP A 246 -25.27 0.64 7.56
N ASN A 247 -24.06 1.03 7.14
CA ASN A 247 -23.87 2.35 6.53
C ASN A 247 -24.60 2.41 5.19
N PRO A 248 -25.26 3.53 4.85
CA PRO A 248 -25.83 3.72 3.54
C PRO A 248 -24.74 3.60 2.46
N ARG A 249 -25.09 2.93 1.36
CA ARG A 249 -24.17 2.65 0.23
C ARG A 249 -23.00 1.75 0.61
N TYR A 250 -23.13 0.91 1.64
CA TYR A 250 -22.12 -0.11 1.97
C TYR A 250 -21.86 -1.08 0.80
N PRO A 251 -20.58 -1.47 0.55
CA PRO A 251 -19.39 -0.79 1.05
C PRO A 251 -19.22 0.59 0.37
N THR A 252 -18.81 1.58 1.15
CA THR A 252 -18.57 2.95 0.73
C THR A 252 -17.47 3.03 -0.32
N GLY A 253 -17.41 4.14 -1.06
CA GLY A 253 -16.29 4.38 -1.96
C GLY A 253 -15.07 4.89 -1.20
N TRP A 254 -13.90 4.32 -1.46
CA TRP A 254 -12.65 4.76 -0.86
C TRP A 254 -11.99 5.84 -1.72
N PHE A 255 -11.57 6.95 -1.13
CA PHE A 255 -10.57 7.81 -1.75
C PHE A 255 -9.19 7.37 -1.29
N ALA A 256 -8.25 7.20 -2.22
CA ALA A 256 -6.88 6.81 -1.91
C ALA A 256 -5.91 7.67 -2.74
N MET A 257 -4.84 8.16 -2.11
CA MET A 257 -3.74 8.85 -2.79
C MET A 257 -2.42 8.64 -2.06
N ASN A 258 -1.30 8.72 -2.79
CA ASN A 258 0.03 8.40 -2.27
C ASN A 258 1.14 9.40 -2.63
N ASP A 259 0.87 10.47 -3.38
CA ASP A 259 1.79 11.63 -3.49
C ASP A 259 2.21 12.09 -2.10
N PHE A 260 1.22 12.09 -1.22
CA PHE A 260 1.35 12.02 0.20
C PHE A 260 0.28 11.05 0.71
N GLY A 261 0.54 10.30 1.79
CA GLY A 261 -0.39 9.26 2.24
C GLY A 261 -1.68 9.86 2.80
N TYR A 262 -2.81 9.57 2.14
CA TYR A 262 -4.13 10.01 2.58
C TYR A 262 -5.22 9.06 2.05
N GLU A 263 -6.17 8.69 2.91
CA GLU A 263 -7.33 7.87 2.54
C GLU A 263 -8.62 8.36 3.20
N THR A 264 -9.78 8.02 2.62
CA THR A 264 -11.09 8.41 3.18
C THR A 264 -12.17 7.39 2.88
N ALA A 265 -12.99 7.10 3.90
CA ALA A 265 -14.29 6.46 3.73
C ALA A 265 -15.32 7.51 3.26
N SER A 266 -15.72 7.49 1.98
CA SER A 266 -16.45 8.60 1.35
C SER A 266 -17.86 8.20 0.90
N LEU A 267 -18.86 8.48 1.75
CA LEU A 267 -20.28 8.30 1.41
C LEU A 267 -20.69 8.99 0.08
N PRO A 268 -20.25 10.24 -0.20
CA PRO A 268 -20.55 10.92 -1.46
C PRO A 268 -19.51 10.64 -2.55
N ALA A 269 -18.78 9.50 -2.49
CA ALA A 269 -17.70 9.18 -3.42
C ALA A 269 -18.05 9.46 -4.90
N PHE A 270 -19.25 9.06 -5.34
CA PHE A 270 -19.67 9.13 -6.75
C PHE A 270 -20.98 9.89 -7.00
N ALA A 271 -21.75 10.16 -5.95
CA ALA A 271 -23.09 10.71 -6.11
C ALA A 271 -23.54 11.51 -4.89
N ASP A 272 -24.37 12.52 -5.15
CA ASP A 272 -25.04 13.33 -4.13
C ASP A 272 -25.79 12.47 -3.11
N TYR A 273 -25.73 12.86 -1.84
CA TYR A 273 -26.51 12.28 -0.76
C TYR A 273 -27.43 13.37 -0.16
N PRO A 274 -28.73 13.38 -0.51
CA PRO A 274 -29.68 14.30 0.09
C PRO A 274 -30.02 13.87 1.52
N LEU A 275 -30.24 14.85 2.41
CA LEU A 275 -30.70 14.63 3.78
C LEU A 275 -31.69 15.75 4.14
N ALA A 276 -32.93 15.37 4.48
CA ALA A 276 -33.96 16.34 4.84
C ALA A 276 -33.78 16.86 6.27
N ALA A 277 -34.26 18.08 6.54
CA ALA A 277 -34.27 18.63 7.89
C ALA A 277 -34.95 17.67 8.88
N GLY A 278 -34.27 17.37 9.99
CA GLY A 278 -34.72 16.44 11.02
C GLY A 278 -34.48 14.94 10.72
N GLU A 279 -33.99 14.59 9.53
CA GLU A 279 -33.58 13.21 9.20
C GLU A 279 -32.21 12.90 9.79
N THR A 280 -32.06 11.77 10.49
CA THR A 280 -30.77 11.37 11.08
C THR A 280 -30.00 10.44 10.15
N LEU A 281 -28.82 10.88 9.71
CA LEU A 281 -27.81 10.05 9.07
C LEU A 281 -26.89 9.45 10.13
N ARG A 282 -26.85 8.12 10.24
CA ARG A 282 -25.90 7.39 11.09
C ARG A 282 -24.82 6.75 10.24
N LEU A 283 -23.55 7.00 10.58
CA LEU A 283 -22.39 6.35 9.98
C LEU A 283 -21.50 5.77 11.07
N THR A 284 -21.07 4.53 10.88
CA THR A 284 -20.18 3.79 11.78
C THR A 284 -18.96 3.32 10.99
N TYR A 285 -17.77 3.64 11.46
CA TYR A 285 -16.52 3.24 10.83
C TYR A 285 -15.58 2.65 11.87
N GLY A 286 -14.74 1.72 11.46
CA GLY A 286 -13.60 1.28 12.25
C GLY A 286 -12.34 2.01 11.80
N ALA A 287 -11.40 2.21 12.71
CA ALA A 287 -10.04 2.56 12.34
C ALA A 287 -9.05 1.72 13.13
N VAL A 288 -7.96 1.32 12.48
CA VAL A 288 -6.88 0.55 13.08
C VAL A 288 -5.56 1.27 12.86
N ALA A 289 -4.70 1.30 13.87
CA ALA A 289 -3.27 1.59 13.72
C ALA A 289 -2.47 0.34 14.10
N PHE A 290 -1.62 -0.14 13.19
CA PHE A 290 -0.97 -1.44 13.34
C PHE A 290 0.53 -1.44 13.09
N ASP A 291 1.21 -2.39 13.74
CA ASP A 291 2.60 -2.74 13.52
C ASP A 291 2.75 -3.89 12.51
N GLY A 292 3.83 -3.85 11.73
CA GLY A 292 4.15 -4.84 10.72
C GLY A 292 3.39 -4.62 9.41
N SER A 293 3.27 -5.70 8.63
CA SER A 293 2.70 -5.65 7.28
C SER A 293 1.18 -5.66 7.27
N ALA A 294 0.57 -4.86 6.39
CA ALA A 294 -0.83 -4.82 6.01
C ALA A 294 -1.21 -6.05 5.17
N SER A 295 -1.22 -7.24 5.77
CA SER A 295 -1.69 -8.44 5.08
C SER A 295 -3.21 -8.55 5.17
N ALA A 296 -3.87 -8.98 4.08
CA ALA A 296 -5.32 -9.18 4.09
C ALA A 296 -5.83 -10.10 5.22
N PRO A 297 -5.19 -11.24 5.55
CA PRO A 297 -5.65 -12.08 6.67
C PRO A 297 -5.66 -11.36 8.02
N PHE A 298 -4.64 -10.54 8.30
CA PHE A 298 -4.56 -9.75 9.53
C PHE A 298 -5.61 -8.64 9.58
N LEU A 299 -5.83 -7.94 8.46
CA LEU A 299 -6.84 -6.89 8.38
C LEU A 299 -8.26 -7.47 8.43
N ASP A 300 -8.47 -8.65 7.86
CA ASP A 300 -9.70 -9.42 8.02
C ASP A 300 -9.93 -9.84 9.47
N GLU A 301 -8.92 -10.33 10.17
CA GLU A 301 -9.02 -10.62 11.61
C GLU A 301 -9.43 -9.37 12.40
N CYS A 302 -8.79 -8.23 12.12
CA CYS A 302 -9.14 -6.97 12.77
C CYS A 302 -10.58 -6.53 12.44
N TYR A 303 -11.01 -6.71 11.18
CA TYR A 303 -12.35 -6.37 10.72
C TYR A 303 -13.42 -7.28 11.34
N GLU A 304 -13.20 -8.59 11.40
CA GLU A 304 -14.12 -9.54 12.04
C GLU A 304 -14.22 -9.30 13.55
N GLN A 305 -13.09 -9.03 14.23
CA GLN A 305 -13.12 -8.63 15.64
C GLN A 305 -13.89 -7.32 15.85
N TRP A 306 -13.70 -6.35 14.95
CA TRP A 306 -14.43 -5.09 14.99
C TRP A 306 -15.93 -5.29 14.76
N LEU A 307 -16.34 -6.10 13.78
CA LEU A 307 -17.75 -6.45 13.54
C LEU A 307 -18.36 -7.23 14.71
N ALA A 308 -17.61 -8.10 15.38
CA ALA A 308 -18.10 -8.79 16.57
C ALA A 308 -18.45 -7.81 17.71
N ALA A 309 -17.70 -6.70 17.82
CA ALA A 309 -17.97 -5.62 18.77
C ALA A 309 -19.03 -4.62 18.26
N ASN A 310 -19.32 -4.61 16.96
CA ASN A 310 -20.27 -3.70 16.29
C ASN A 310 -21.14 -4.54 15.33
N PRO A 311 -22.07 -5.37 15.85
CA PRO A 311 -22.82 -6.29 15.03
C PRO A 311 -23.79 -5.55 14.10
N ALA A 312 -23.79 -5.93 12.83
CA ALA A 312 -24.72 -5.39 11.83
C ALA A 312 -26.12 -6.01 11.95
N GLU A 313 -27.15 -5.20 11.71
CA GLU A 313 -28.52 -5.69 11.54
C GLU A 313 -28.74 -6.25 10.13
N SER A 314 -28.05 -5.70 9.13
CA SER A 314 -28.17 -6.08 7.73
C SER A 314 -27.23 -7.26 7.38
N PRO A 315 -27.68 -8.22 6.55
CA PRO A 315 -26.81 -9.28 6.05
C PRO A 315 -25.73 -8.71 5.13
N ARG A 316 -24.47 -9.13 5.35
CA ARG A 316 -23.31 -8.74 4.55
C ARG A 316 -23.40 -9.34 3.15
N ALA A 317 -23.14 -8.52 2.13
CA ALA A 317 -22.97 -9.01 0.76
C ALA A 317 -21.79 -9.98 0.69
N SER A 318 -21.89 -11.03 -0.13
CA SER A 318 -20.77 -11.95 -0.34
C SER A 318 -19.60 -11.21 -0.98
N ARG A 319 -18.42 -11.30 -0.38
CA ARG A 319 -17.18 -10.80 -0.99
C ARG A 319 -16.92 -11.49 -2.34
N PRO A 320 -16.39 -10.78 -3.34
CA PRO A 320 -15.73 -11.46 -4.45
C PRO A 320 -14.60 -12.33 -3.89
N GLU A 321 -14.39 -13.50 -4.50
CA GLU A 321 -13.31 -14.40 -4.08
C GLU A 321 -11.96 -13.69 -4.20
N VAL A 322 -11.34 -13.38 -3.06
CA VAL A 322 -10.01 -12.78 -3.00
C VAL A 322 -9.00 -13.87 -3.33
N VAL A 323 -8.56 -13.92 -4.58
CA VAL A 323 -7.47 -14.81 -4.98
C VAL A 323 -6.18 -14.28 -4.34
N ASP A 324 -5.64 -14.99 -3.34
CA ASP A 324 -4.33 -14.68 -2.77
C ASP A 324 -3.26 -14.81 -3.87
N ARG A 325 -2.83 -13.66 -4.37
CA ARG A 325 -1.79 -13.52 -5.40
C ARG A 325 -0.38 -13.37 -4.82
N SER A 326 -0.24 -13.40 -3.49
CA SER A 326 1.06 -13.28 -2.84
C SER A 326 1.81 -14.61 -2.89
N THR A 327 3.07 -14.58 -3.32
CA THR A 327 3.99 -15.71 -3.18
C THR A 327 4.78 -15.52 -1.89
N ARG A 328 4.76 -16.51 -1.01
CA ARG A 328 5.34 -16.41 0.33
C ARG A 328 6.53 -17.35 0.52
N CYS A 329 7.39 -17.00 1.46
CA CYS A 329 8.43 -17.85 2.04
C CYS A 329 8.29 -17.75 3.56
N GLY A 330 7.72 -18.78 4.20
CA GLY A 330 7.22 -18.67 5.57
C GLY A 330 6.15 -17.57 5.69
N ASP A 331 6.29 -16.68 6.68
CA ASP A 331 5.37 -15.54 6.87
C ASP A 331 5.65 -14.34 5.94
N ARG A 332 6.71 -14.39 5.12
CA ARG A 332 7.20 -13.27 4.31
C ARG A 332 6.63 -13.30 2.88
N ILE A 333 6.03 -12.18 2.44
CA ILE A 333 5.68 -11.97 1.02
C ILE A 333 6.96 -11.67 0.24
N VAL A 334 7.19 -12.41 -0.84
CA VAL A 334 8.39 -12.26 -1.68
C VAL A 334 8.08 -11.49 -2.96
N PHE A 335 6.91 -11.72 -3.56
CA PHE A 335 6.29 -10.85 -4.56
C PHE A 335 4.78 -11.10 -4.67
N ASP A 336 4.04 -10.12 -5.17
CA ASP A 336 2.67 -10.32 -5.64
C ASP A 336 2.67 -10.55 -7.14
N ALA A 337 1.84 -11.49 -7.59
CA ALA A 337 1.56 -11.72 -8.99
C ALA A 337 0.92 -10.47 -9.64
N PRO A 338 1.11 -10.28 -10.97
CA PRO A 338 0.71 -9.06 -11.67
C PRO A 338 -0.75 -8.67 -11.40
N LEU A 339 -0.93 -7.36 -11.22
CA LEU A 339 -2.21 -6.70 -11.02
C LEU A 339 -3.09 -6.90 -12.26
N GLY A 340 -4.16 -7.67 -12.12
CA GLY A 340 -5.30 -7.56 -13.03
C GLY A 340 -5.95 -6.19 -12.83
N GLY A 341 -5.93 -5.35 -13.87
CA GLY A 341 -6.50 -3.99 -13.79
C GLY A 341 -5.90 -2.94 -14.72
N GLY A 342 -5.53 -3.28 -15.96
CA GLY A 342 -5.21 -2.29 -16.99
C GLY A 342 -3.75 -2.15 -17.43
N ALA A 343 -2.78 -2.77 -16.73
CA ALA A 343 -1.35 -2.71 -17.11
C ALA A 343 -1.07 -3.32 -18.50
N MET A 344 -0.04 -2.79 -19.20
CA MET A 344 0.40 -3.28 -20.51
C MET A 344 1.25 -4.54 -20.44
N LYS A 345 1.90 -4.79 -19.29
CA LYS A 345 2.74 -5.96 -19.05
C LYS A 345 2.73 -6.40 -17.59
N PRO A 346 2.96 -7.70 -17.30
CA PRO A 346 3.09 -8.20 -15.94
C PRO A 346 4.30 -7.64 -15.19
N GLY A 347 4.04 -7.01 -14.05
CA GLY A 347 5.04 -6.63 -13.05
C GLY A 347 4.95 -7.49 -11.80
N TYR A 348 6.09 -7.75 -11.18
CA TYR A 348 6.22 -8.46 -9.91
C TYR A 348 6.82 -7.51 -8.89
N HIS A 349 6.06 -7.25 -7.84
CA HIS A 349 6.42 -6.37 -6.75
C HIS A 349 5.61 -6.75 -5.49
N PRO A 350 6.17 -6.65 -4.28
CA PRO A 350 7.57 -6.31 -3.98
C PRO A 350 8.54 -7.40 -4.47
N VAL A 351 9.84 -7.09 -4.52
CA VAL A 351 10.93 -8.06 -4.42
C VAL A 351 11.70 -7.62 -3.19
N ALA A 352 11.84 -8.49 -2.20
CA ALA A 352 12.37 -8.11 -0.89
C ALA A 352 13.56 -8.96 -0.44
N SER A 353 14.43 -8.39 0.38
CA SER A 353 15.50 -9.12 1.08
C SER A 353 14.94 -10.00 2.21
N PRO A 354 15.75 -10.93 2.77
CA PRO A 354 15.34 -11.75 3.92
C PRO A 354 14.81 -10.91 5.09
N GLY A 355 15.43 -9.76 5.36
CA GLY A 355 15.00 -8.80 6.39
C GLY A 355 13.78 -7.94 6.02
N GLY A 356 13.13 -8.19 4.88
CA GLY A 356 11.89 -7.52 4.48
C GLY A 356 12.06 -6.17 3.76
N ARG A 357 13.29 -5.73 3.44
CA ARG A 357 13.49 -4.51 2.64
C ARG A 357 13.14 -4.78 1.20
N VAL A 358 12.21 -3.99 0.66
CA VAL A 358 11.83 -4.00 -0.75
C VAL A 358 12.92 -3.34 -1.60
N VAL A 359 13.40 -4.06 -2.62
CA VAL A 359 14.43 -3.62 -3.58
C VAL A 359 13.91 -3.45 -5.00
N SER A 360 12.63 -3.70 -5.24
CA SER A 360 11.95 -3.41 -6.51
C SER A 360 11.11 -2.14 -6.40
N ASP A 361 11.08 -1.31 -7.43
CA ASP A 361 10.24 -0.12 -7.54
C ASP A 361 9.46 -0.11 -8.87
N PRO A 362 8.12 -0.22 -8.83
CA PRO A 362 7.25 -0.14 -9.99
C PRO A 362 6.72 1.29 -10.24
N THR A 363 7.21 2.28 -9.49
CA THR A 363 6.67 3.65 -9.43
C THR A 363 7.67 4.73 -9.85
N THR A 364 8.81 4.35 -10.44
CA THR A 364 9.79 5.35 -10.90
C THR A 364 9.21 6.25 -12.00
N GLU A 365 9.87 7.39 -12.22
CA GLU A 365 9.56 8.44 -13.22
C GLU A 365 9.22 7.91 -14.63
N GLN A 366 9.59 6.66 -14.95
CA GLN A 366 9.27 5.97 -16.19
C GLN A 366 8.05 5.07 -16.04
N ARG A 367 6.94 5.46 -16.68
CA ARG A 367 5.65 4.72 -16.67
C ARG A 367 5.76 3.24 -17.09
N HIS A 368 6.81 2.87 -17.80
CA HIS A 368 7.00 1.52 -18.34
C HIS A 368 7.83 0.57 -17.45
N HIS A 369 8.23 1.00 -16.25
CA HIS A 369 8.95 0.17 -15.27
C HIS A 369 7.99 -0.45 -14.24
N HIS A 370 8.15 -1.74 -13.93
CA HIS A 370 7.15 -2.52 -13.19
C HIS A 370 7.71 -3.31 -12.00
N GLY A 371 8.79 -2.84 -11.37
CA GLY A 371 9.47 -3.56 -10.30
C GLY A 371 10.40 -4.63 -10.87
N LEU A 372 10.01 -5.90 -10.81
CA LEU A 372 10.61 -7.00 -11.59
C LEU A 372 9.68 -7.34 -12.75
N TRP A 373 10.17 -7.39 -13.98
CA TRP A 373 9.33 -7.77 -15.13
C TRP A 373 10.15 -8.39 -16.25
N PHE A 374 9.46 -9.01 -17.19
CA PHE A 374 10.05 -9.50 -18.43
C PHE A 374 9.31 -8.91 -19.62
N THR A 375 10.05 -8.33 -20.57
CA THR A 375 9.47 -7.87 -21.84
C THR A 375 10.50 -7.78 -22.95
N TRP A 376 10.03 -7.73 -24.20
CA TRP A 376 10.81 -7.38 -25.37
C TRP A 376 10.57 -5.92 -25.77
N GLY A 377 11.46 -5.36 -26.60
CA GLY A 377 11.21 -4.11 -27.30
C GLY A 377 10.36 -4.35 -28.54
N ASN A 378 10.91 -3.99 -29.70
CA ASN A 378 10.30 -4.26 -30.98
C ASN A 378 10.32 -5.76 -31.33
N ILE A 379 9.16 -6.31 -31.64
CA ILE A 379 9.01 -7.61 -32.31
C ILE A 379 8.59 -7.34 -33.75
N ARG A 380 9.44 -7.73 -34.70
CA ARG A 380 9.19 -7.54 -36.14
C ARG A 380 8.43 -8.74 -36.72
N LEU A 381 7.41 -8.45 -37.51
CA LEU A 381 6.49 -9.38 -38.17
C LEU A 381 6.43 -9.05 -39.67
N GLY A 382 7.44 -9.51 -40.42
CA GLY A 382 7.64 -9.07 -41.79
C GLY A 382 8.03 -7.59 -41.87
N GLU A 383 7.18 -6.77 -42.50
CA GLU A 383 7.35 -5.32 -42.62
C GLU A 383 6.78 -4.54 -41.42
N GLU A 384 5.99 -5.20 -40.55
CA GLU A 384 5.40 -4.58 -39.37
C GLU A 384 6.28 -4.77 -38.13
N SER A 385 6.09 -3.89 -37.13
CA SER A 385 6.69 -4.03 -35.79
C SER A 385 5.64 -3.81 -34.71
N VAL A 386 5.86 -4.42 -33.54
CA VAL A 386 5.07 -4.22 -32.32
C VAL A 386 6.01 -3.96 -31.15
N ASP A 387 5.82 -2.85 -30.45
CA ASP A 387 6.66 -2.46 -29.31
C ASP A 387 6.02 -2.91 -27.98
N PHE A 388 6.64 -3.88 -27.30
CA PHE A 388 6.20 -4.38 -25.98
C PHE A 388 6.86 -3.66 -24.80
N TRP A 389 7.73 -2.68 -25.07
CA TRP A 389 8.36 -1.84 -24.07
C TRP A 389 7.53 -0.57 -23.79
N ALA A 390 7.16 0.16 -24.84
CA ALA A 390 6.44 1.42 -24.71
C ALA A 390 5.00 1.24 -24.19
N GLU A 391 4.50 2.24 -23.46
CA GLU A 391 3.14 2.25 -22.89
C GLU A 391 2.31 3.47 -23.30
N THR A 392 2.88 4.32 -24.15
CA THR A 392 2.22 5.51 -24.69
C THR A 392 2.43 5.54 -26.19
N GLY A 393 1.36 5.75 -26.95
CA GLY A 393 1.42 5.70 -28.42
C GLY A 393 0.10 5.21 -28.99
N ALA A 394 0.09 5.03 -30.31
CA ALA A 394 -1.06 4.48 -31.02
C ALA A 394 -1.23 2.98 -30.65
N PRO A 395 -2.42 2.52 -30.20
CA PRO A 395 -2.62 1.13 -29.77
C PRO A 395 -2.26 0.07 -30.81
N GLU A 396 -2.23 0.44 -32.10
CA GLU A 396 -1.91 -0.44 -33.22
C GLU A 396 -0.42 -0.82 -33.26
N VAL A 397 0.47 0.04 -32.74
CA VAL A 397 1.93 -0.20 -32.73
C VAL A 397 2.43 -0.72 -31.38
N LEU A 398 1.61 -0.65 -30.33
CA LEU A 398 1.96 -1.11 -28.99
C LEU A 398 1.59 -2.58 -28.77
N GLY A 399 2.41 -3.25 -27.98
CA GLY A 399 2.19 -4.61 -27.51
C GLY A 399 1.60 -4.64 -26.10
N ARG A 400 0.78 -5.64 -25.82
CA ARG A 400 0.22 -5.96 -24.51
C ARG A 400 0.49 -7.42 -24.17
N ILE A 401 0.92 -7.67 -22.94
CA ILE A 401 1.10 -9.00 -22.38
C ILE A 401 -0.03 -9.24 -21.38
N THR A 402 -0.99 -10.08 -21.74
CA THR A 402 -2.16 -10.41 -20.91
C THR A 402 -1.91 -11.71 -20.16
N THR A 403 -2.22 -11.75 -18.86
CA THR A 403 -2.16 -12.99 -18.06
C THR A 403 -3.50 -13.70 -18.14
N GLU A 404 -3.51 -14.92 -18.67
CA GLU A 404 -4.72 -15.73 -18.86
C GLU A 404 -5.02 -16.64 -17.67
N THR A 405 -3.98 -17.30 -17.16
CA THR A 405 -4.09 -18.23 -16.04
C THR A 405 -2.93 -18.04 -15.09
N LEU A 406 -3.17 -18.43 -13.84
CA LEU A 406 -2.29 -18.21 -12.72
C LEU A 406 -2.49 -19.35 -11.73
N GLU A 407 -1.42 -20.06 -11.42
CA GLU A 407 -1.38 -21.16 -10.47
C GLU A 407 -0.24 -20.95 -9.48
N ARG A 408 -0.46 -21.33 -8.22
CA ARG A 408 0.54 -21.30 -7.16
C ARG A 408 0.66 -22.68 -6.54
N ALA A 409 1.90 -23.07 -6.26
CA ALA A 409 2.24 -24.26 -5.50
C ALA A 409 3.31 -23.93 -4.46
N GLU A 410 3.28 -24.63 -3.32
CA GLU A 410 4.30 -24.51 -2.28
C GLU A 410 4.76 -25.89 -1.86
N ASP A 411 6.04 -25.99 -1.53
CA ASP A 411 6.69 -27.19 -1.03
C ASP A 411 7.69 -26.83 0.08
N ALA A 412 8.43 -27.81 0.60
CA ALA A 412 9.39 -27.58 1.67
C ALA A 412 10.55 -26.65 1.26
N ASP A 413 10.85 -26.58 -0.04
CA ASP A 413 12.02 -25.93 -0.60
C ASP A 413 11.69 -24.56 -1.23
N GLY A 414 10.42 -24.16 -1.27
CA GLY A 414 10.02 -22.90 -1.87
C GLY A 414 8.55 -22.74 -2.22
N ALA A 415 8.28 -21.64 -2.93
CA ALA A 415 6.99 -21.35 -3.54
C ALA A 415 7.17 -21.11 -5.03
N THR A 416 6.32 -21.74 -5.84
CA THR A 416 6.32 -21.66 -7.29
C THR A 416 5.04 -20.99 -7.77
N TYR A 417 5.21 -20.05 -8.68
CA TYR A 417 4.17 -19.34 -9.37
C TYR A 417 4.25 -19.66 -10.87
N THR A 418 3.19 -20.20 -11.45
CA THR A 418 3.12 -20.53 -12.88
C THR A 418 1.98 -19.76 -13.52
N SER A 419 2.26 -19.08 -14.64
CA SER A 419 1.26 -18.30 -15.36
C SER A 419 1.38 -18.45 -16.87
N ARG A 420 0.23 -18.39 -17.54
CA ARG A 420 0.15 -18.32 -19.02
C ARG A 420 -0.10 -16.88 -19.44
N HIS A 421 0.68 -16.41 -20.41
CA HIS A 421 0.51 -15.08 -20.98
C HIS A 421 0.33 -15.12 -22.50
N LEU A 422 -0.42 -14.14 -23.01
CA LEU A 422 -0.58 -13.87 -24.44
C LEU A 422 0.04 -12.52 -24.77
N TRP A 423 0.92 -12.51 -25.76
CA TRP A 423 1.53 -11.29 -26.28
C TRP A 423 0.77 -10.87 -27.54
N GLN A 424 0.09 -9.73 -27.49
CA GLN A 424 -0.83 -9.25 -28.53
C GLN A 424 -0.59 -7.78 -28.83
N ARG A 425 -1.16 -7.27 -29.93
CA ARG A 425 -1.28 -5.81 -30.12
C ARG A 425 -2.25 -5.24 -29.07
N ALA A 426 -1.97 -4.03 -28.58
CA ALA A 426 -2.80 -3.36 -27.59
C ALA A 426 -4.18 -3.00 -28.13
N SER A 427 -4.30 -2.77 -29.44
CA SER A 427 -5.58 -2.61 -30.15
C SER A 427 -6.43 -3.90 -30.22
N GLY A 428 -5.89 -5.05 -29.81
CA GLY A 428 -6.49 -6.37 -29.94
C GLY A 428 -6.03 -7.13 -31.19
N GLY A 429 -6.40 -8.40 -31.29
CA GLY A 429 -6.03 -9.28 -32.40
C GLY A 429 -5.44 -10.62 -31.94
N PRO A 430 -4.96 -11.46 -32.88
CA PRO A 430 -4.34 -12.74 -32.54
C PRO A 430 -3.04 -12.55 -31.74
N ALA A 431 -2.73 -13.51 -30.88
CA ALA A 431 -1.46 -13.53 -30.15
C ALA A 431 -0.29 -13.79 -31.11
N ILE A 432 0.83 -13.13 -30.82
CA ILE A 432 2.11 -13.24 -31.50
C ILE A 432 2.97 -14.30 -30.82
N ILE A 433 2.95 -14.31 -29.47
CA ILE A 433 3.64 -15.29 -28.62
C ILE A 433 2.65 -15.81 -27.58
N GLU A 434 2.66 -17.13 -27.37
CA GLU A 434 2.14 -17.74 -26.14
C GLU A 434 3.32 -17.97 -25.19
N GLU A 435 3.19 -17.49 -23.96
CA GLU A 435 4.21 -17.65 -22.94
C GLU A 435 3.67 -18.47 -21.78
N GLU A 436 4.47 -19.42 -21.32
CA GLU A 436 4.36 -19.99 -19.99
C GLU A 436 5.51 -19.47 -19.15
N ARG A 437 5.20 -18.92 -17.98
CA ARG A 437 6.18 -18.31 -17.09
C ARG A 437 6.12 -18.99 -15.73
N THR A 438 7.28 -19.36 -15.22
CA THR A 438 7.44 -19.96 -13.90
C THR A 438 8.40 -19.10 -13.08
N ILE A 439 7.97 -18.69 -11.89
CA ILE A 439 8.80 -17.96 -10.93
C ILE A 439 8.83 -18.76 -9.64
N ARG A 440 10.02 -19.19 -9.23
CA ARG A 440 10.22 -19.94 -7.99
C ARG A 440 11.06 -19.16 -7.01
N VAL A 441 10.55 -18.98 -5.80
CA VAL A 441 11.32 -18.48 -4.67
C VAL A 441 11.84 -19.67 -3.88
N HIS A 442 13.13 -19.65 -3.56
CA HIS A 442 13.77 -20.75 -2.81
C HIS A 442 13.90 -20.40 -1.32
N THR A 443 13.56 -21.36 -0.45
CA THR A 443 13.64 -21.21 1.02
C THR A 443 14.96 -21.69 1.61
N ALA A 444 15.77 -22.44 0.85
CA ALA A 444 17.02 -23.05 1.31
C ALA A 444 18.20 -22.08 1.51
N VAL A 445 18.00 -20.77 1.27
CA VAL A 445 19.05 -19.75 1.37
C VAL A 445 18.75 -18.84 2.56
N GLU A 446 19.50 -19.01 3.66
CA GLU A 446 19.22 -18.33 4.94
C GLU A 446 19.55 -16.83 4.92
N ASP A 447 20.56 -16.43 4.16
CA ASP A 447 21.14 -15.07 4.16
C ASP A 447 20.79 -14.23 2.92
N ALA A 448 19.99 -14.79 1.99
CA ALA A 448 19.58 -14.09 0.78
C ALA A 448 18.18 -14.51 0.30
N THR A 449 17.54 -13.63 -0.47
CA THR A 449 16.40 -14.03 -1.31
C THR A 449 16.94 -14.48 -2.65
N LEU A 450 16.65 -15.73 -3.01
CA LEU A 450 17.02 -16.29 -4.31
C LEU A 450 15.75 -16.71 -5.07
N ILE A 451 15.65 -16.27 -6.32
CA ILE A 451 14.48 -16.48 -7.18
C ILE A 451 14.95 -17.04 -8.53
N THR A 452 14.31 -18.11 -9.00
CA THR A 452 14.42 -18.57 -10.40
C THR A 452 13.26 -18.01 -11.20
N PHE A 453 13.56 -17.39 -12.34
CA PHE A 453 12.58 -16.91 -13.31
C PHE A 453 12.78 -17.65 -14.63
N THR A 454 11.78 -18.41 -15.06
CA THR A 454 11.78 -19.12 -16.34
C THR A 454 10.64 -18.61 -17.21
N THR A 455 10.94 -18.25 -18.46
CA THR A 455 9.95 -17.92 -19.48
C THR A 455 10.12 -18.87 -20.67
N ARG A 456 9.02 -19.49 -21.09
CA ARG A 456 8.93 -20.39 -22.24
C ARG A 456 7.96 -19.79 -23.25
N GLN A 457 8.51 -19.25 -24.33
CA GLN A 457 7.79 -18.47 -25.33
C GLN A 457 7.70 -19.23 -26.65
N ARG A 458 6.47 -19.53 -27.08
CA ARG A 458 6.20 -20.15 -28.38
C ARG A 458 5.77 -19.08 -29.38
N ALA A 459 6.51 -18.94 -30.47
CA ALA A 459 6.13 -18.07 -31.57
C ALA A 459 4.91 -18.66 -32.30
N LEU A 460 3.86 -17.86 -32.48
CA LEU A 460 2.65 -18.27 -33.21
C LEU A 460 2.72 -17.95 -34.71
N GLN A 461 3.73 -17.20 -35.12
CA GLN A 461 4.06 -16.85 -36.49
C GLN A 461 5.56 -16.53 -36.58
N ASP A 462 6.09 -16.44 -37.79
CA ASP A 462 7.49 -16.01 -37.99
C ASP A 462 7.68 -14.60 -37.41
N LEU A 463 8.69 -14.43 -36.57
CA LEU A 463 8.97 -13.16 -35.90
C LEU A 463 10.47 -12.96 -35.71
N VAL A 464 10.86 -11.72 -35.48
CA VAL A 464 12.22 -11.38 -35.02
C VAL A 464 12.14 -10.55 -33.76
N LEU A 465 12.76 -11.05 -32.68
CA LEU A 465 13.03 -10.26 -31.48
C LEU A 465 14.16 -9.30 -31.80
N SER A 466 13.88 -8.00 -31.83
CA SER A 466 14.82 -6.96 -32.26
C SER A 466 15.78 -6.55 -31.15
N ALA A 467 17.05 -6.38 -31.50
CA ALA A 467 18.07 -5.73 -30.67
C ALA A 467 18.08 -4.20 -30.82
N GLU A 468 17.22 -3.65 -31.69
CA GLU A 468 17.11 -2.21 -31.90
C GLU A 468 16.79 -1.47 -30.59
N SER A 469 17.62 -0.48 -30.27
CA SER A 469 17.54 0.29 -29.04
C SER A 469 17.99 1.73 -29.30
N HIS A 470 17.50 2.67 -28.50
CA HIS A 470 18.00 4.05 -28.49
C HIS A 470 19.31 4.18 -27.68
N GLU A 471 19.69 3.14 -26.94
CA GLU A 471 20.95 3.03 -26.21
C GLU A 471 21.99 2.26 -27.03
N ALA A 472 23.25 2.27 -26.57
CA ALA A 472 24.35 1.58 -27.26
C ALA A 472 24.14 0.06 -27.37
N VAL A 473 23.36 -0.51 -26.47
CA VAL A 473 22.89 -1.90 -26.49
C VAL A 473 21.43 -1.95 -26.04
N SER A 474 20.71 -3.01 -26.39
CA SER A 474 19.33 -3.20 -25.94
C SER A 474 19.27 -3.65 -24.47
N PHE A 475 18.19 -3.28 -23.79
CA PHE A 475 17.99 -3.54 -22.37
C PHE A 475 16.78 -4.45 -22.10
N TYR A 476 16.29 -5.12 -23.13
CA TYR A 476 15.10 -5.98 -23.09
C TYR A 476 15.42 -7.39 -22.60
N GLY A 477 14.44 -8.06 -21.98
CA GLY A 477 14.60 -9.34 -21.32
C GLY A 477 14.06 -9.28 -19.89
N LEU A 478 14.81 -9.85 -18.93
CA LEU A 478 14.49 -9.72 -17.52
C LEU A 478 15.02 -8.39 -16.98
N CYS A 479 14.14 -7.60 -16.38
CA CYS A 479 14.44 -6.26 -15.89
C CYS A 479 14.07 -6.13 -14.40
N LEU A 480 14.89 -5.41 -13.65
CA LEU A 480 14.59 -4.97 -12.31
C LEU A 480 14.88 -3.46 -12.18
N GLN A 481 13.89 -2.74 -11.66
CA GLN A 481 14.03 -1.35 -11.24
C GLN A 481 14.10 -1.29 -9.71
N MET A 482 15.12 -0.63 -9.18
CA MET A 482 15.36 -0.40 -7.76
C MET A 482 14.81 0.96 -7.30
N PRO A 483 14.49 1.12 -6.00
CA PRO A 483 13.93 2.36 -5.46
C PRO A 483 14.92 3.55 -5.49
N PRO A 484 14.44 4.80 -5.37
CA PRO A 484 15.26 5.99 -5.55
C PRO A 484 16.43 6.12 -4.55
N ASP A 485 16.30 5.55 -3.36
CA ASP A 485 17.36 5.54 -2.34
C ASP A 485 18.52 4.59 -2.71
N MET A 486 18.30 3.64 -3.61
CA MET A 486 19.33 2.74 -4.15
C MET A 486 20.00 3.26 -5.43
N ARG A 487 19.76 4.50 -5.84
CA ARG A 487 20.40 5.10 -7.03
C ARG A 487 21.93 5.20 -6.86
N ASN A 488 22.64 5.22 -8.00
CA ASN A 488 24.09 5.35 -8.08
C ASN A 488 24.90 4.21 -7.41
N GLY A 489 24.35 2.99 -7.37
CA GLY A 489 25.09 1.83 -6.90
C GLY A 489 26.27 1.44 -7.80
N LEU A 490 27.22 0.73 -7.19
CA LEU A 490 28.33 0.09 -7.86
C LEU A 490 27.82 -1.11 -8.67
N VAL A 491 28.18 -1.15 -9.95
CA VAL A 491 27.88 -2.29 -10.81
C VAL A 491 29.16 -3.07 -11.07
N GLU A 492 29.09 -4.39 -10.90
CA GLU A 492 30.21 -5.32 -11.12
C GLU A 492 29.68 -6.61 -11.75
N ASN A 493 30.43 -7.21 -12.67
CA ASN A 493 30.07 -8.49 -13.30
C ASN A 493 31.04 -9.62 -12.93
N ALA A 494 30.69 -10.82 -13.38
CA ALA A 494 31.43 -12.05 -13.08
C ALA A 494 32.87 -12.12 -13.64
N ASN A 495 33.26 -11.19 -14.51
CA ASN A 495 34.61 -11.09 -15.08
C ASN A 495 35.47 -10.05 -14.33
N GLY A 496 34.90 -9.35 -13.34
CA GLY A 496 35.55 -8.27 -12.61
C GLY A 496 35.47 -6.90 -13.30
N SER A 497 34.68 -6.77 -14.38
CA SER A 497 34.41 -5.47 -14.98
C SER A 497 33.47 -4.67 -14.08
N GLN A 498 33.75 -3.38 -13.96
CA GLN A 498 33.03 -2.48 -13.06
C GLN A 498 32.52 -1.24 -13.77
N GLY A 499 31.43 -0.70 -13.23
CA GLY A 499 30.74 0.47 -13.75
C GLY A 499 30.01 0.22 -15.06
N ARG A 500 29.04 1.07 -15.36
CA ARG A 500 28.16 0.97 -16.55
C ARG A 500 28.95 0.64 -17.84
N ARG A 501 29.97 1.44 -18.12
CA ARG A 501 30.75 1.34 -19.36
C ARG A 501 31.58 0.05 -19.49
N GLY A 502 31.91 -0.59 -18.37
CA GLY A 502 32.66 -1.83 -18.35
C GLY A 502 31.76 -3.06 -18.52
N VAL A 503 30.53 -3.00 -18.00
CA VAL A 503 29.62 -4.16 -17.98
C VAL A 503 28.64 -4.21 -19.15
N GLU A 504 28.27 -3.07 -19.73
CA GLU A 504 27.25 -3.00 -20.77
C GLU A 504 27.66 -3.75 -22.04
N GLY A 505 26.83 -4.72 -22.42
CA GLY A 505 27.10 -5.56 -23.60
C GLY A 505 28.26 -6.55 -23.44
N GLU A 506 28.93 -6.60 -22.28
CA GLU A 506 29.93 -7.61 -21.99
C GLU A 506 29.26 -8.93 -21.54
N PRO A 507 29.55 -10.07 -22.19
CA PRO A 507 29.04 -11.37 -21.76
C PRO A 507 29.54 -11.76 -20.36
N ALA A 508 28.63 -12.05 -19.42
CA ALA A 508 28.97 -12.48 -18.06
C ALA A 508 27.90 -13.42 -17.46
N ARG A 509 28.31 -14.35 -16.60
CA ARG A 509 27.37 -15.30 -15.95
C ARG A 509 26.46 -14.66 -14.92
N TRP A 510 26.86 -13.50 -14.39
CA TRP A 510 26.05 -12.65 -13.52
C TRP A 510 26.50 -11.20 -13.58
N CYS A 511 25.60 -10.29 -13.21
CA CYS A 511 25.89 -8.87 -12.96
C CYS A 511 25.19 -8.42 -11.67
N ALA A 512 25.90 -7.70 -10.82
CA ALA A 512 25.46 -7.25 -9.51
C ALA A 512 25.44 -5.72 -9.43
N TYR A 513 24.43 -5.20 -8.74
CA TYR A 513 24.24 -3.79 -8.42
C TYR A 513 24.22 -3.64 -6.89
N SER A 514 25.19 -2.91 -6.34
CA SER A 514 25.43 -2.80 -4.90
C SER A 514 25.39 -1.36 -4.41
N THR A 515 24.80 -1.13 -3.24
CA THR A 515 24.66 0.19 -2.61
C THR A 515 25.09 0.15 -1.14
N ASP A 516 25.16 1.33 -0.51
CA ASP A 516 25.41 1.46 0.93
C ASP A 516 24.13 1.48 1.77
N VAL A 517 22.95 1.35 1.15
CA VAL A 517 21.65 1.29 1.83
C VAL A 517 21.51 -0.03 2.57
N ARG A 518 21.05 0.01 3.82
CA ARG A 518 20.81 -1.18 4.64
C ARG A 518 19.37 -1.23 5.17
N PRO A 519 18.76 -2.42 5.29
CA PRO A 519 19.24 -3.71 4.75
C PRO A 519 19.07 -3.81 3.23
N ALA A 520 19.48 -4.93 2.61
CA ALA A 520 19.47 -5.23 1.17
C ALA A 520 20.45 -4.43 0.29
N ARG A 521 21.74 -4.55 0.57
CA ARG A 521 22.79 -3.81 -0.15
C ARG A 521 22.91 -4.17 -1.63
N THR A 522 22.64 -5.41 -2.01
CA THR A 522 23.00 -5.93 -3.33
C THR A 522 21.89 -6.72 -3.98
N VAL A 523 21.68 -6.41 -5.27
CA VAL A 523 20.84 -7.18 -6.17
C VAL A 523 21.67 -7.69 -7.33
N ALA A 524 21.51 -8.95 -7.73
CA ALA A 524 22.17 -9.49 -8.91
C ALA A 524 21.21 -10.25 -9.82
N LEU A 525 21.45 -10.20 -11.13
CA LEU A 525 20.80 -11.03 -12.13
C LEU A 525 21.79 -12.09 -12.65
N PHE A 526 21.34 -13.32 -12.76
CA PHE A 526 22.11 -14.49 -13.18
C PHE A 526 21.60 -15.01 -14.52
N ASP A 527 22.52 -15.39 -15.40
CA ASP A 527 22.20 -16.06 -16.66
C ASP A 527 22.45 -17.57 -16.54
N HIS A 528 21.46 -18.37 -16.91
CA HIS A 528 21.57 -19.83 -16.83
C HIS A 528 22.38 -20.40 -18.02
N PRO A 529 23.27 -21.39 -17.81
CA PRO A 529 24.02 -22.03 -18.89
C PRO A 529 23.19 -22.68 -20.01
N SER A 530 21.90 -22.94 -19.77
CA SER A 530 20.98 -23.46 -20.80
C SER A 530 20.43 -22.39 -21.73
N ASN A 531 20.61 -21.11 -21.41
CA ASN A 531 20.09 -20.04 -22.25
C ASN A 531 20.87 -19.98 -23.56
N PRO A 532 20.21 -19.72 -24.70
CA PRO A 532 20.93 -19.43 -25.94
C PRO A 532 21.87 -18.23 -25.73
N ARG A 533 23.04 -18.28 -26.37
CA ARG A 533 24.09 -17.24 -26.27
C ARG A 533 24.70 -17.07 -24.86
N HIS A 534 24.56 -18.04 -23.97
CA HIS A 534 25.23 -18.00 -22.67
C HIS A 534 26.77 -17.83 -22.82
N PRO A 535 27.43 -16.98 -22.00
CA PRO A 535 26.81 -16.09 -21.02
C PRO A 535 26.12 -14.88 -21.65
N GLY A 536 24.96 -14.53 -21.10
CA GLY A 536 24.19 -13.36 -21.49
C GLY A 536 24.90 -12.04 -21.17
N THR A 537 24.30 -10.96 -21.67
CA THR A 537 24.77 -9.59 -21.53
C THR A 537 23.81 -8.77 -20.66
N TYR A 538 24.29 -7.66 -20.14
CA TYR A 538 23.56 -6.83 -19.18
C TYR A 538 23.52 -5.36 -19.58
N PHE A 539 22.54 -4.66 -19.04
CA PHE A 539 22.41 -3.21 -19.14
C PHE A 539 22.08 -2.61 -17.77
N THR A 540 22.54 -1.38 -17.50
CA THR A 540 22.30 -0.73 -16.22
C THR A 540 22.21 0.79 -16.32
N LEU A 541 21.44 1.41 -15.43
CA LEU A 541 21.35 2.86 -15.29
C LEU A 541 21.66 3.32 -13.86
N PRO A 542 22.23 4.54 -13.69
CA PRO A 542 22.43 5.13 -12.36
C PRO A 542 21.13 5.40 -11.62
N THR A 543 19.99 5.42 -12.31
CA THR A 543 18.64 5.51 -11.72
C THR A 543 18.21 4.26 -10.97
N GLY A 544 19.07 3.24 -10.87
CA GLY A 544 18.77 1.97 -10.21
C GLY A 544 18.09 0.99 -11.15
N PHE A 545 18.62 0.77 -12.34
CA PHE A 545 18.08 -0.20 -13.29
C PHE A 545 19.12 -1.28 -13.58
N LEU A 546 18.67 -2.53 -13.67
CA LEU A 546 19.47 -3.67 -14.11
C LEU A 546 18.63 -4.58 -15.00
N SER A 547 19.15 -4.97 -16.16
CA SER A 547 18.52 -5.97 -17.01
C SER A 547 19.52 -6.96 -17.61
N THR A 548 19.00 -8.12 -18.01
CA THR A 548 19.72 -9.14 -18.78
C THR A 548 18.85 -9.61 -19.94
N GLY A 549 19.47 -9.79 -21.11
CA GLY A 549 18.74 -9.97 -22.36
C GLY A 549 19.46 -10.83 -23.38
N LEU A 550 18.69 -11.65 -24.11
CA LEU A 550 19.16 -12.44 -25.25
C LEU A 550 19.51 -11.58 -26.47
N VAL A 551 18.82 -10.45 -26.63
CA VAL A 551 18.87 -9.56 -27.80
C VAL A 551 19.57 -8.23 -27.51
N THR A 552 20.50 -8.19 -26.56
CA THR A 552 21.23 -6.96 -26.20
C THR A 552 22.06 -6.42 -27.36
N THR A 553 22.69 -7.31 -28.14
CA THR A 553 23.63 -6.93 -29.21
C THR A 553 23.21 -7.40 -30.60
N GLU A 554 22.36 -8.42 -30.69
CA GLU A 554 21.94 -9.01 -31.97
C GLU A 554 20.52 -9.56 -31.93
N ASP A 555 19.81 -9.40 -33.05
CA ASP A 555 18.45 -9.91 -33.25
C ASP A 555 18.35 -11.42 -33.06
N TYR A 556 17.17 -11.91 -32.66
CA TYR A 556 16.88 -13.33 -32.52
C TYR A 556 15.64 -13.71 -33.36
N PRO A 557 15.81 -14.36 -34.53
CA PRO A 557 14.68 -14.82 -35.33
C PRO A 557 14.04 -16.07 -34.71
N MET A 558 12.72 -16.18 -34.80
CA MET A 558 11.96 -17.38 -34.43
C MET A 558 10.99 -17.74 -35.54
N ALA A 559 10.98 -19.01 -35.95
CA ALA A 559 9.99 -19.53 -36.89
C ALA A 559 8.65 -19.82 -36.19
N ALA A 560 7.56 -19.83 -36.95
CA ALA A 560 6.25 -20.22 -36.44
C ALA A 560 6.29 -21.62 -35.79
N GLY A 561 5.86 -21.70 -34.53
CA GLY A 561 5.88 -22.92 -33.72
C GLY A 561 7.18 -23.15 -32.94
N GLU A 562 8.25 -22.41 -33.21
CA GLU A 562 9.49 -22.46 -32.44
C GLU A 562 9.25 -22.01 -30.99
N THR A 563 9.97 -22.63 -30.05
CA THR A 563 9.89 -22.30 -28.63
C THR A 563 11.25 -21.86 -28.09
N LEU A 564 11.30 -20.65 -27.54
CA LEU A 564 12.45 -20.11 -26.81
C LEU A 564 12.22 -20.30 -25.31
N THR A 565 13.18 -20.88 -24.60
CA THR A 565 13.15 -20.98 -23.13
C THR A 565 14.34 -20.23 -22.57
N LEU A 566 14.07 -19.32 -21.63
CA LEU A 566 15.08 -18.53 -20.92
C LEU A 566 14.88 -18.70 -19.42
N THR A 567 15.97 -18.94 -18.69
CA THR A 567 16.00 -19.11 -17.25
C THR A 567 17.02 -18.15 -16.63
N TYR A 568 16.60 -17.43 -15.62
CA TYR A 568 17.41 -16.42 -14.94
C TYR A 568 17.31 -16.59 -13.43
N GLY A 569 18.37 -16.21 -12.73
CA GLY A 569 18.39 -16.10 -11.27
C GLY A 569 18.31 -14.65 -10.84
N ILE A 570 17.63 -14.38 -9.73
CA ILE A 570 17.60 -13.08 -9.06
C ILE A 570 18.05 -13.28 -7.62
N LEU A 571 19.09 -12.55 -7.21
CA LEU A 571 19.65 -12.55 -5.86
C LEU A 571 19.35 -11.20 -5.18
N VAL A 572 18.90 -11.23 -3.93
CA VAL A 572 18.87 -10.06 -3.04
C VAL A 572 19.56 -10.42 -1.73
N THR A 573 20.66 -9.73 -1.42
CA THR A 573 21.50 -10.00 -0.24
C THR A 573 22.00 -8.71 0.43
N ASP A 574 22.36 -8.82 1.70
CA ASP A 574 23.03 -7.77 2.47
C ASP A 574 24.56 -7.73 2.24
N GLU A 575 25.12 -8.72 1.54
CA GLU A 575 26.54 -8.86 1.29
C GLU A 575 26.97 -8.27 -0.07
N PRO A 576 27.73 -7.16 -0.11
CA PRO A 576 27.99 -6.43 -1.35
C PRO A 576 29.28 -6.82 -2.07
N ASN A 577 29.70 -8.08 -1.97
CA ASN A 577 30.98 -8.51 -2.54
C ASN A 577 30.79 -9.58 -3.62
N ALA A 578 31.60 -9.50 -4.67
CA ALA A 578 31.57 -10.42 -5.81
C ALA A 578 31.72 -11.89 -5.41
N ALA A 579 32.48 -12.21 -4.34
CA ALA A 579 32.65 -13.58 -3.88
C ALA A 579 31.34 -14.17 -3.31
N SER A 580 30.55 -13.35 -2.62
CA SER A 580 29.22 -13.73 -2.13
C SER A 580 28.24 -13.94 -3.29
N VAL A 581 28.24 -13.05 -4.28
CA VAL A 581 27.42 -13.19 -5.49
C VAL A 581 27.80 -14.48 -6.25
N GLU A 582 29.09 -14.75 -6.41
CA GLU A 582 29.56 -15.99 -7.07
C GLU A 582 29.14 -17.24 -6.28
N ARG A 583 29.26 -17.23 -4.94
CA ARG A 583 28.78 -18.34 -4.10
C ARG A 583 27.29 -18.60 -4.34
N HIS A 584 26.46 -17.57 -4.26
CA HIS A 584 25.03 -17.70 -4.50
C HIS A 584 24.68 -18.10 -5.93
N TYR A 585 25.49 -17.71 -6.93
CA TYR A 585 25.34 -18.19 -8.30
C TYR A 585 25.56 -19.70 -8.38
N GLN A 586 26.61 -20.23 -7.73
CA GLN A 586 26.87 -21.67 -7.68
C GLN A 586 25.80 -22.43 -6.88
N GLU A 587 25.32 -21.86 -5.77
CA GLU A 587 24.18 -22.40 -5.02
C GLU A 587 22.93 -22.47 -5.89
N TRP A 588 22.64 -21.39 -6.65
CA TRP A 588 21.49 -21.33 -7.55
C TRP A 588 21.54 -22.38 -8.66
N LEU A 589 22.71 -22.61 -9.27
CA LEU A 589 22.88 -23.66 -10.28
C LEU A 589 22.70 -25.08 -9.72
N ALA A 590 22.87 -25.27 -8.42
CA ALA A 590 22.68 -26.56 -7.76
C ALA A 590 21.22 -26.82 -7.34
N LEU A 591 20.34 -25.81 -7.46
CA LEU A 591 18.92 -25.96 -7.16
C LEU A 591 18.21 -26.75 -8.29
N PRO A 592 17.17 -27.53 -7.93
CA PRO A 592 16.48 -28.42 -8.85
C PRO A 592 15.67 -27.73 -9.96
#